data_AF-A0A924J7S0-F1
#
_entry.id   AF-A0A924J7S0-F1
#
_cell.length_a   1.000
_cell.length_b   1.000
_cell.length_c   1.000
_cell.angle_alpha   90.00
_cell.angle_beta   90.00
_cell.angle_gamma   90.00
#
_symmetry.space_group_name_H-M   'P 1'
#
loop_
_entity.id
_entity.type
_entity.pdbx_description
1 polymer ?
#
loop_
_entity_poly.entity_id
_entity_poly.type
_entity_poly.pdbx_seq_one_letter_code
_entity_poly.pdbx_strand_id
1 'polypeptide(L)'
;NSIYIEPALEVVAGTRYFYETYTISKVKREKSKGKAPLSPGNSGSAAITSSTIESSNFNLLSYNFKLPLSFSRAGYVAEISYQLSVLGAKAAPGLKQQQSFYGLAFYYQF
;
A
#
# COMPACT_ATOMS: atom_id res chain seq x y z
N ASN A 1 23.38 -32.41 -8.31
CA ASN A 1 22.05 -31.77 -8.37
C ASN A 1 21.87 -30.99 -7.10
N SER A 2 21.62 -29.68 -7.20
CA SER A 2 21.36 -28.82 -6.06
C SER A 2 20.00 -28.13 -6.24
N ILE A 3 19.28 -28.01 -5.13
CA ILE A 3 18.04 -27.24 -5.04
C ILE A 3 18.33 -26.10 -4.06
N TYR A 4 18.04 -24.88 -4.48
CA TYR A 4 18.18 -23.67 -3.68
C TYR A 4 16.82 -23.01 -3.51
N ILE A 5 16.48 -22.65 -2.26
CA ILE A 5 15.23 -21.99 -1.91
C ILE A 5 15.56 -20.92 -0.89
N GLU A 6 15.14 -19.68 -1.15
CA GLU A 6 15.38 -18.55 -0.25
C GLU A 6 14.10 -17.77 0.00
N PRO A 7 13.21 -18.27 0.88
CA PRO A 7 11.97 -17.58 1.17
C PRO A 7 12.26 -16.28 1.91
N ALA A 8 11.64 -15.19 1.47
CA ALA A 8 11.72 -13.90 2.14
C ALA A 8 10.31 -13.35 2.41
N LEU A 9 10.11 -12.86 3.64
CA LEU A 9 8.90 -12.20 4.08
C LEU A 9 9.27 -10.82 4.61
N GLU A 10 8.62 -9.79 4.07
CA GLU A 10 8.79 -8.41 4.47
C GLU A 10 7.43 -7.84 4.89
N VAL A 11 7.40 -7.26 6.09
CA VAL A 11 6.20 -6.70 6.70
C VAL A 11 6.49 -5.25 7.05
N VAL A 12 5.76 -4.33 6.44
CA VAL A 12 5.94 -2.89 6.67
C VAL A 12 4.75 -2.36 7.45
N ALA A 13 5.02 -1.77 8.60
CA ALA A 13 4.01 -1.24 9.51
C ALA A 13 4.39 0.16 9.98
N GLY A 14 3.41 1.01 10.27
CA GLY A 14 3.67 2.37 10.71
C GLY A 14 2.44 3.23 10.86
N THR A 15 2.68 4.47 11.28
CA THR A 15 1.65 5.50 11.40
C THR A 15 1.52 6.26 10.08
N ARG A 16 0.30 6.69 9.74
CA ARG A 16 0.01 7.44 8.50
C ARG A 16 -0.59 8.82 8.78
N TYR A 17 -0.34 9.35 9.98
CA TYR A 17 -0.99 10.55 10.51
C TYR A 17 -1.02 11.72 9.52
N PHE A 18 0.13 12.07 8.95
CA PHE A 18 0.22 13.20 8.03
C PHE A 18 -0.64 13.03 6.77
N TYR A 19 -0.61 11.83 6.16
CA TYR A 19 -1.36 11.53 4.93
C TYR A 19 -2.87 11.56 5.18
N GLU A 20 -3.32 10.99 6.29
CA GLU A 20 -4.74 10.97 6.69
C GLU A 20 -5.25 12.40 6.98
N THR A 21 -4.51 13.20 7.74
CA THR A 21 -4.89 14.60 8.03
C THR A 21 -4.96 15.43 6.75
N TYR A 22 -4.02 15.25 5.82
CA TYR A 22 -4.03 15.96 4.53
C TYR A 22 -5.23 15.56 3.65
N THR A 23 -5.53 14.26 3.53
CA THR A 23 -6.67 13.79 2.71
C THR A 23 -8.01 14.27 3.27
N ILE A 24 -8.19 14.22 4.59
CA ILE A 24 -9.41 14.71 5.26
C ILE A 24 -9.57 16.23 5.07
N SER A 25 -8.52 17.00 5.30
CA SER A 25 -8.55 18.46 5.15
C SER A 25 -8.79 18.89 3.70
N LYS A 26 -8.21 18.18 2.72
CA LYS A 26 -8.49 18.41 1.29
C LYS A 26 -9.95 18.14 0.95
N VAL A 27 -10.53 17.00 1.37
CA VAL A 27 -11.95 16.69 1.14
C VAL A 27 -12.87 17.75 1.77
N LYS A 28 -12.55 18.21 2.99
CA LYS A 28 -13.31 19.29 3.65
C LYS A 28 -13.25 20.60 2.86
N ARG A 29 -12.09 20.94 2.30
CA ARG A 29 -11.90 22.12 1.45
C ARG A 29 -12.68 22.04 0.14
N GLU A 30 -12.67 20.87 -0.51
CA GLU A 30 -13.43 20.63 -1.75
C GLU A 30 -14.94 20.73 -1.51
N LYS A 31 -15.46 20.16 -0.41
CA LYS A 31 -16.88 20.31 -0.02
C LYS A 31 -17.31 21.76 0.26
N SER A 32 -16.38 22.62 0.67
CA SER A 32 -16.64 24.03 0.98
C SER A 32 -16.66 24.94 -0.26
N LYS A 33 -16.17 24.49 -1.42
CA LYS A 33 -16.07 25.34 -2.63
C LYS A 33 -17.36 25.43 -3.45
N GLY A 34 -18.40 24.67 -3.11
CA GLY A 34 -19.65 24.59 -3.88
C GLY A 34 -20.88 25.27 -3.27
N LYS A 35 -20.77 25.91 -2.10
CA LYS A 35 -21.91 26.63 -1.49
C LYS A 35 -21.57 28.11 -1.33
N ALA A 36 -22.01 28.92 -2.28
CA ALA A 36 -22.21 30.34 -2.02
C ALA A 36 -23.27 30.49 -0.91
N PRO A 37 -23.13 31.43 0.04
CA PRO A 37 -24.17 31.66 1.03
C PRO A 37 -25.44 32.10 0.30
N LEU A 38 -26.57 31.43 0.54
CA LEU A 38 -27.88 31.81 -0.01
C LEU A 38 -28.44 33.10 0.62
N SER A 39 -27.73 33.72 1.57
CA SER A 39 -28.08 35.02 2.13
C SER A 39 -26.84 35.76 2.67
N PRO A 40 -26.59 37.00 2.24
CA PRO A 40 -25.58 37.87 2.82
C PRO A 40 -26.15 38.46 4.12
N GLY A 41 -25.87 37.84 5.26
CA GLY A 41 -26.28 38.43 6.55
C GLY A 41 -26.36 37.46 7.73
N ASN A 42 -26.37 36.15 7.51
CA ASN A 42 -26.35 35.21 8.62
C ASN A 42 -24.92 34.75 8.90
N SER A 43 -24.15 35.60 9.58
CA SER A 43 -22.92 35.24 10.29
C SER A 43 -23.26 34.39 11.52
N GLY A 44 -24.08 33.35 11.33
CA GLY A 44 -24.36 32.37 12.36
C GLY A 44 -23.08 31.61 12.59
N SER A 45 -22.48 31.83 13.77
CA SER A 45 -21.33 31.15 14.33
C SER A 45 -21.13 29.78 13.69
N ALA A 46 -20.26 29.72 12.68
CA ALA A 46 -19.87 28.46 12.10
C ALA A 46 -19.15 27.72 13.22
N ALA A 47 -19.86 26.83 13.91
CA ALA A 47 -19.30 25.98 14.94
C ALA A 47 -18.07 25.33 14.32
N ILE A 48 -16.89 25.77 14.77
CA ILE A 48 -15.63 25.16 14.38
C ILE A 48 -15.66 23.80 15.05
N THR A 49 -16.24 22.81 14.39
CA THR A 49 -16.12 21.42 14.80
C THR A 49 -14.67 21.04 14.54
N SER A 50 -13.82 21.32 15.52
CA SER A 50 -12.49 20.76 15.64
C SER A 50 -12.67 19.29 15.98
N SER A 51 -12.76 18.44 14.96
CA SER A 51 -12.62 17.01 15.15
C SER A 51 -11.16 16.74 15.45
N THR A 52 -10.80 16.63 16.73
CA THR A 52 -9.52 16.07 17.16
C THR A 52 -9.54 14.60 16.79
N ILE A 53 -8.84 14.24 15.71
CA ILE A 53 -8.69 12.85 15.31
C ILE A 53 -7.49 12.33 16.08
N GLU A 54 -7.72 11.49 17.09
CA GLU A 54 -6.64 10.71 17.69
C GLU A 54 -6.07 9.78 16.62
N SER A 55 -4.87 10.10 16.13
CA SER A 55 -4.15 9.28 15.15
C SER A 55 -2.96 8.63 15.82
N SER A 56 -3.24 7.76 16.79
CA SER A 56 -2.27 6.79 17.33
C SER A 56 -2.34 5.45 16.59
N ASN A 57 -3.05 5.40 15.45
CA ASN A 57 -3.28 4.15 14.72
C ASN A 57 -1.99 3.65 14.06
N PHE A 58 -1.42 2.59 14.63
CA PHE A 58 -0.41 1.78 13.98
C PHE A 58 -1.10 0.87 12.97
N ASN A 59 -0.83 1.08 11.68
CA ASN A 59 -1.45 0.29 10.62
C ASN A 59 -0.38 -0.55 9.94
N LEU A 60 -0.80 -1.70 9.42
CA LEU A 60 0.04 -2.40 8.48
C LEU A 60 -0.08 -1.81 7.08
N LEU A 61 1.05 -1.48 6.49
CA LEU A 61 1.13 -0.78 5.21
C LEU A 61 1.25 -1.76 4.05
N SER A 62 2.09 -2.79 4.18
CA SER A 62 2.26 -3.82 3.16
C SER A 62 2.81 -5.12 3.72
N TYR A 63 2.47 -6.20 3.02
CA TYR A 63 3.09 -7.51 3.15
C TYR A 63 3.72 -7.87 1.80
N ASN A 64 4.99 -8.21 1.79
CA ASN A 64 5.66 -8.74 0.60
C ASN A 64 6.23 -10.11 0.90
N PHE A 65 5.87 -11.09 0.10
CA PHE A 65 6.39 -12.44 0.17
C PHE A 65 7.12 -12.75 -1.13
N LYS A 66 8.31 -13.34 -1.04
CA LYS A 66 9.13 -13.77 -2.17
C LYS A 66 9.57 -15.21 -1.95
N LEU A 67 9.44 -16.02 -2.99
CA LEU A 67 9.84 -17.41 -3.01
C LEU A 67 10.56 -17.70 -4.34
N PRO A 68 11.87 -17.47 -4.42
CA PRO A 68 12.73 -18.00 -5.46
C PRO A 68 13.10 -19.46 -5.15
N LEU A 69 13.02 -20.29 -6.19
CA LEU A 69 13.43 -21.68 -6.24
C LEU A 69 14.38 -21.81 -7.44
N SER A 70 15.59 -22.29 -7.20
CA SER A 70 16.55 -22.59 -8.25
C SER A 70 16.94 -24.05 -8.20
N PHE A 71 16.95 -24.71 -9.36
CA PHE A 71 17.37 -26.09 -9.53
C PHE A 71 18.56 -26.10 -10.48
N SER A 72 19.69 -26.64 -10.01
CA SER A 72 20.89 -26.78 -10.81
C SER A 72 21.28 -28.25 -10.96
N ARG A 73 21.53 -28.65 -12.21
CA ARG A 73 22.01 -29.98 -12.56
C ARG A 73 23.00 -29.88 -13.73
N ALA A 74 24.25 -30.28 -13.48
CA ALA A 74 25.34 -30.24 -14.45
C ALA A 74 25.48 -28.83 -15.06
N GLY A 75 25.20 -28.67 -16.36
CA GLY A 75 25.21 -27.39 -17.06
C GLY A 75 23.85 -26.70 -17.17
N TYR A 76 22.80 -27.23 -16.54
CA TYR A 76 21.45 -26.66 -16.58
C TYR A 76 21.08 -26.01 -15.26
N VAL A 77 20.51 -24.82 -15.32
CA VAL A 77 19.88 -24.15 -14.18
C VAL A 77 18.47 -23.74 -14.57
N ALA A 78 17.49 -24.12 -13.77
CA ALA A 78 16.11 -23.68 -13.92
C ALA A 78 15.70 -22.90 -12.67
N GLU A 79 15.13 -21.72 -12.85
CA GLU A 79 14.69 -20.86 -11.76
C GLU A 79 13.21 -20.56 -11.89
N ILE A 80 12.50 -20.70 -10.79
CA ILE A 80 11.10 -20.35 -10.63
C ILE A 80 11.03 -19.34 -9.49
N SER A 81 10.39 -18.21 -9.70
CA SER A 81 10.18 -17.22 -8.65
C SER A 81 8.72 -16.84 -8.53
N TYR A 82 8.27 -16.71 -7.29
CA TYR A 82 6.96 -16.20 -6.95
C TYR A 82 7.12 -15.00 -6.01
N GLN A 83 6.48 -13.88 -6.34
CA GLN A 83 6.41 -12.73 -5.46
C GLN A 83 4.97 -12.28 -5.29
N LEU A 84 4.53 -12.17 -4.05
CA LEU A 84 3.21 -11.67 -3.67
C LEU A 84 3.40 -10.35 -2.92
N SER A 85 2.72 -9.30 -3.36
CA SER A 85 2.67 -7.99 -2.70
C SER A 85 1.22 -7.67 -2.36
N VAL A 86 0.93 -7.51 -1.07
CA VAL A 86 -0.39 -7.16 -0.56
C VAL A 86 -0.29 -5.80 0.13
N LEU A 87 -1.09 -4.85 -0.33
CA LEU A 87 -1.21 -3.53 0.24
C LEU A 87 -2.24 -3.55 1.38
N GLY A 88 -1.93 -2.88 2.49
CA GLY A 88 -2.74 -2.91 3.71
C GLY A 88 -4.18 -2.38 3.51
N ALA A 89 -5.11 -2.80 4.35
CA ALA A 89 -6.56 -2.54 4.22
C ALA A 89 -6.98 -1.05 4.17
N LYS A 90 -6.10 -0.13 4.59
CA LYS A 90 -6.30 1.33 4.46
C LYS A 90 -5.61 1.93 3.23
N ALA A 91 -5.27 1.12 2.23
CA ALA A 91 -4.73 1.58 0.96
C ALA A 91 -5.66 2.59 0.29
N ALA A 92 -5.12 3.53 -0.47
CA ALA A 92 -5.93 4.54 -1.14
C ALA A 92 -6.93 3.88 -2.11
N PRO A 93 -8.18 4.38 -2.19
CA PRO A 93 -9.18 3.85 -3.10
C PRO A 93 -8.70 3.97 -4.55
N GLY A 94 -8.58 2.84 -5.24
CA GLY A 94 -8.13 2.78 -6.64
C GLY A 94 -6.83 1.99 -6.87
N LEU A 95 -6.08 1.62 -5.82
CA LEU A 95 -4.95 0.70 -5.97
C LEU A 95 -5.39 -0.76 -5.87
N LYS A 96 -4.81 -1.63 -6.71
CA LYS A 96 -4.96 -3.08 -6.56
C LYS A 96 -4.34 -3.50 -5.23
N GLN A 97 -5.18 -4.05 -4.35
CA GLN A 97 -4.78 -4.44 -3.00
C GLN A 97 -3.83 -5.64 -2.99
N GLN A 98 -3.84 -6.46 -4.03
CA GLN A 98 -2.98 -7.62 -4.16
C GLN A 98 -2.40 -7.68 -5.56
N GLN A 99 -1.11 -7.97 -5.63
CA GLN A 99 -0.38 -8.16 -6.86
C GLN A 99 0.53 -9.39 -6.73
N SER A 100 0.50 -10.26 -7.73
CA SER A 100 1.35 -11.44 -7.82
C SER A 100 2.22 -11.36 -9.06
N PHE A 101 3.49 -11.71 -8.90
CA PHE A 101 4.47 -11.80 -9.96
C PHE A 101 5.03 -13.21 -10.01
N TYR A 102 5.23 -13.70 -11.22
CA TYR A 102 5.77 -15.03 -11.49
C TYR A 102 6.97 -14.84 -12.42
N GLY A 103 8.09 -15.48 -12.09
CA GLY A 103 9.26 -15.53 -12.93
C GLY A 103 9.62 -16.97 -13.24
N LEU A 104 10.06 -17.20 -14.48
CA LEU A 104 10.63 -18.45 -14.93
C LEU A 104 11.87 -18.11 -15.75
N ALA A 105 13.01 -18.69 -15.37
CA ALA A 105 14.25 -18.55 -16.12
C ALA A 105 14.91 -19.91 -16.31
N PHE A 106 15.60 -20.08 -17.43
CA PHE A 106 16.33 -21.29 -17.76
C PHE A 106 17.68 -20.90 -18.36
N TYR A 107 18.73 -21.48 -17.80
CA TYR A 107 20.11 -21.24 -18.19
C TYR A 107 20.75 -22.57 -18.59
N TYR A 108 21.53 -22.51 -19.67
CA TYR A 108 22.30 -23.63 -20.18
C TYR A 108 23.73 -23.19 -20.42
N GLN A 109 24.67 -23.89 -19.79
CA GLN A 109 26.10 -23.72 -19.92
C GLN A 109 26.66 -24.89 -20.75
N PHE A 110 27.31 -24.57 -21.87
CA PHE A 110 28.01 -25.50 -22.76
C PHE A 110 29.48 -25.69 -22.36
#